data_AF-A0A0U1KZ78-F1
#
_entry.id   AF-A0A0U1KZ78-F1
#
_cell.length_a   1.000
_cell.length_b   1.000
_cell.length_c   1.000
_cell.angle_alpha   90.00
_cell.angle_beta   90.00
_cell.angle_gamma   90.00
#
_symmetry.space_group_name_H-M   'P 1'
#
loop_
_entity.id
_entity.type
_entity.pdbx_description
1 polymer ?
#
loop_
_entity_poly.entity_id
_entity_poly.type
_entity_poly.pdbx_seq_one_letter_code
_entity_poly.pdbx_strand_id
1 'polypeptide(L)'
;MFARKLTVFIAIICISLLCFLPSVLAAGEPSENVVINILTVNDFHGALSESGKNPGMAKLAAFLKAEVAKNPTGTIIVSAGDMFQGTPESNMLYGKPVVEAMNEIGFSAMAIGNHEFDWGTQVLRKRIAQSSFPYLAANIIDKATDQVVSFVKPYTIVEKNGLKIAIIGLATPETAYKTSPKYIKNYIFADPAQTVTQHIPELKQQGADIIIVLSHLGSEVDPLTGQIIGEAADLAHAVTAIDAIISGHTHQKVSGAVNSVPIVQAAYNGRAVGNLSLTFSKMDRKVVAAESNITEVAAANLVADPEVKAIVDKVQEEVAPMKNKVLGHTVYELKHEKYSHSVLGQWVTDSMRQKVKADIAFENGGGLRASIPAGAITLGTLYQVVPFDNTLVTVELTGKQILEVLEHGIDNQQIGMVQFSGLKVEYDKLLPAGKRITKVTLTDGSKLILTKIYKVATNDFLAQGGDGFTMFSQGKHLIDTQLPLRDCLIEAVMKTKVINATVDKRFIEIMPVNTVHRAAA
;
A
#
# COMPACT_ATOMS: atom_id res chain seq x y z
N MET A 1 -77.48 36.50 -68.57
CA MET A 1 -76.00 36.52 -68.60
C MET A 1 -75.46 36.60 -67.17
N PHE A 2 -75.62 35.55 -66.38
CA PHE A 2 -75.06 35.44 -65.02
C PHE A 2 -74.83 33.96 -64.72
N ALA A 3 -73.72 33.46 -65.26
CA ALA A 3 -73.17 32.15 -64.95
C ALA A 3 -71.87 32.37 -64.16
N ARG A 4 -71.62 31.47 -63.21
CA ARG A 4 -70.29 31.14 -62.66
C ARG A 4 -69.57 32.24 -61.85
N LYS A 5 -70.05 32.54 -60.64
CA LYS A 5 -69.20 33.05 -59.53
C LYS A 5 -69.75 32.65 -58.17
N LEU A 6 -69.88 31.35 -57.86
CA LEU A 6 -70.15 30.93 -56.47
C LEU A 6 -69.76 29.47 -56.17
N THR A 7 -68.58 29.03 -56.60
CA THR A 7 -68.12 27.65 -56.27
C THR A 7 -66.61 27.55 -55.98
N VAL A 8 -65.91 28.67 -55.87
CA VAL A 8 -64.45 28.67 -55.59
C VAL A 8 -64.11 29.13 -54.17
N PHE A 9 -65.07 29.65 -53.40
CA PHE A 9 -64.77 30.24 -52.08
C PHE A 9 -64.97 29.30 -50.87
N ILE A 10 -65.55 28.11 -51.06
CA ILE A 10 -65.79 27.16 -49.95
C ILE A 10 -64.73 26.04 -49.88
N ALA A 11 -63.99 25.77 -50.96
CA ALA A 11 -62.95 24.74 -50.97
C ALA A 11 -61.60 25.16 -50.34
N ILE A 12 -61.36 26.47 -50.13
CA ILE A 12 -60.07 26.98 -49.62
C ILE A 12 -60.08 27.13 -48.07
N ILE A 13 -61.26 27.17 -47.45
CA ILE A 13 -61.38 27.31 -45.98
C ILE A 13 -61.29 25.94 -45.27
N CYS A 14 -61.59 24.82 -45.94
CA CYS A 14 -61.44 23.48 -45.33
C CYS A 14 -60.02 22.88 -45.45
N ILE A 15 -59.15 23.44 -46.31
CA ILE A 15 -57.75 22.95 -46.44
C ILE A 15 -56.78 23.73 -45.52
N SER A 16 -57.18 24.92 -45.03
CA SER A 16 -56.38 25.72 -44.10
C SER A 16 -56.58 25.36 -42.62
N LEU A 17 -57.54 24.49 -42.30
CA LEU A 17 -57.82 24.03 -40.94
C LEU A 17 -57.25 22.63 -40.61
N LEU A 18 -56.56 21.97 -41.55
CA LEU A 18 -55.93 20.65 -41.34
C LEU A 18 -54.40 20.68 -41.12
N CYS A 19 -53.77 21.85 -41.02
CA CYS A 19 -52.31 21.98 -40.85
C CYS A 19 -51.86 22.53 -39.48
N PHE A 20 -52.75 22.59 -38.49
CA PHE A 20 -52.38 22.85 -37.11
C PHE A 20 -52.74 21.64 -36.23
N LEU A 21 -52.17 20.48 -36.56
CA LEU A 21 -51.81 19.56 -35.48
C LEU A 21 -50.73 20.30 -34.69
N PRO A 22 -50.91 20.61 -33.39
CA PRO A 22 -49.76 20.95 -32.58
C PRO A 22 -48.83 19.75 -32.73
N SER A 23 -47.64 19.98 -33.28
CA SER A 23 -46.52 19.09 -33.07
C SER A 23 -46.43 18.96 -31.56
N VAL A 24 -47.03 17.92 -31.02
CA VAL A 24 -46.65 17.40 -29.72
C VAL A 24 -45.20 17.03 -29.98
N LEU A 25 -44.29 17.98 -29.71
CA LEU A 25 -42.95 17.61 -29.33
C LEU A 25 -43.22 16.55 -28.27
N ALA A 26 -42.92 15.30 -28.61
CA ALA A 26 -42.53 14.35 -27.61
C ALA A 26 -41.38 15.06 -26.89
N ALA A 27 -41.72 15.76 -25.81
CA ALA A 27 -40.76 16.07 -24.78
C ALA A 27 -40.26 14.68 -24.42
N GLY A 28 -39.08 14.33 -24.94
CA GLY A 28 -38.42 13.09 -24.56
C GLY A 28 -38.49 13.05 -23.05
N GLU A 29 -39.01 11.96 -22.50
CA GLU A 29 -39.02 11.80 -21.05
C GLU A 29 -37.63 12.20 -20.53
N PRO A 30 -37.54 13.05 -19.50
CA PRO A 30 -36.25 13.49 -19.01
C PRO A 30 -35.38 12.25 -18.82
N SER A 31 -34.25 12.18 -19.52
CA SER A 31 -33.31 11.08 -19.37
C SER A 31 -32.88 11.12 -17.91
N GLU A 32 -33.50 10.28 -17.07
CA GLU A 32 -33.26 10.27 -15.65
C GLU A 32 -31.92 9.55 -15.40
N ASN A 33 -30.85 10.23 -15.76
CA ASN A 33 -29.49 9.79 -15.52
C ASN A 33 -29.23 9.88 -14.03
N VAL A 34 -28.75 8.78 -13.45
CA VAL A 34 -28.41 8.69 -12.04
C VAL A 34 -26.90 8.63 -11.90
N VAL A 35 -26.35 9.41 -10.98
CA VAL A 35 -24.93 9.36 -10.65
C VAL A 35 -24.72 8.51 -9.41
N ILE A 36 -23.86 7.50 -9.53
CA ILE A 36 -23.34 6.70 -8.44
C ILE A 36 -21.87 7.07 -8.22
N ASN A 37 -21.53 7.47 -6.98
CA ASN A 37 -20.15 7.74 -6.59
C ASN A 37 -19.61 6.61 -5.73
N ILE A 38 -18.41 6.14 -6.05
CA ILE A 38 -17.70 5.14 -5.26
C ILE A 38 -16.45 5.77 -4.65
N LEU A 39 -16.62 6.12 -3.38
CA LEU A 39 -15.63 6.48 -2.37
C LEU A 39 -14.57 5.40 -2.21
N THR A 40 -13.28 5.57 -2.53
CA THR A 40 -12.28 4.52 -2.21
C THR A 40 -11.06 5.02 -1.42
N VAL A 41 -10.67 4.19 -0.45
CA VAL A 41 -9.42 4.28 0.30
C VAL A 41 -8.70 2.94 0.20
N ASN A 42 -7.41 2.96 -0.11
CA ASN A 42 -6.55 1.79 -0.18
C ASN A 42 -5.30 2.03 0.66
N ASP A 43 -4.66 0.95 1.12
CA ASP A 43 -3.33 0.99 1.74
C ASP A 43 -3.29 1.96 2.93
N PHE A 44 -4.32 1.95 3.78
CA PHE A 44 -4.39 2.88 4.93
C PHE A 44 -3.33 2.56 5.99
N HIS A 45 -2.88 1.31 6.05
CA HIS A 45 -1.77 0.87 6.89
C HIS A 45 -1.87 1.32 8.35
N GLY A 46 -3.09 1.34 8.88
CA GLY A 46 -3.34 1.72 10.26
C GLY A 46 -3.00 3.16 10.61
N ALA A 47 -2.92 4.10 9.66
CA ALA A 47 -2.57 5.51 9.86
C ALA A 47 -3.61 6.32 10.68
N LEU A 48 -3.96 5.85 11.88
CA LEU A 48 -5.00 6.37 12.76
C LEU A 48 -4.70 7.80 13.22
N SER A 49 -3.45 8.03 13.66
CA SER A 49 -2.97 9.34 14.12
C SER A 49 -2.40 10.17 12.97
N GLU A 50 -2.47 11.48 13.11
CA GLU A 50 -1.78 12.42 12.22
C GLU A 50 -0.26 12.24 12.29
N SER A 51 0.41 12.21 11.14
CA SER A 51 1.87 12.10 11.07
C SER A 51 2.42 12.62 9.74
N GLY A 52 3.14 13.73 9.78
CA GLY A 52 3.69 14.37 8.58
C GLY A 52 2.57 14.72 7.58
N LYS A 53 2.54 14.05 6.42
CA LYS A 53 1.48 14.21 5.41
C LYS A 53 0.28 13.29 5.62
N ASN A 54 0.30 12.38 6.60
CA ASN A 54 -0.83 11.49 6.89
C ASN A 54 -1.88 12.27 7.70
N PRO A 55 -3.11 12.45 7.20
CA PRO A 55 -4.12 13.26 7.86
C PRO A 55 -4.78 12.58 9.07
N GLY A 56 -4.49 11.29 9.33
CA GLY A 56 -5.15 10.54 10.39
C GLY A 56 -6.59 10.11 10.02
N MET A 57 -7.10 9.11 10.72
CA MET A 57 -8.42 8.52 10.44
C MET A 57 -9.56 9.52 10.67
N ALA A 58 -9.45 10.38 11.68
CA ALA A 58 -10.53 11.31 12.04
C ALA A 58 -10.73 12.42 10.99
N LYS A 59 -9.66 12.93 10.36
CA LYS A 59 -9.80 13.90 9.26
C LYS A 59 -10.21 13.22 7.96
N LEU A 60 -9.71 12.00 7.70
CA LEU A 60 -10.19 11.18 6.58
C LEU A 60 -11.69 10.90 6.69
N ALA A 61 -12.18 10.56 7.88
CA ALA A 61 -13.60 10.36 8.16
C ALA A 61 -14.43 11.61 7.85
N ALA A 62 -13.98 12.78 8.31
CA ALA A 62 -14.65 14.05 8.02
C ALA A 62 -14.74 14.33 6.52
N PHE A 63 -13.65 14.09 5.78
CA PHE A 63 -13.64 14.20 4.32
C PHE A 63 -14.66 13.26 3.67
N LEU A 64 -14.61 11.97 3.99
CA LEU A 64 -15.49 10.96 3.41
C LEU A 64 -16.97 11.25 3.71
N LYS A 65 -17.30 11.59 4.95
CA LYS A 65 -18.68 11.96 5.35
C LYS A 65 -19.16 13.22 4.62
N ALA A 66 -18.29 14.21 4.41
CA ALA A 66 -18.61 15.40 3.63
C ALA A 66 -18.87 15.10 2.15
N GLU A 67 -18.07 14.21 1.53
CA GLU A 67 -18.31 13.77 0.14
C GLU A 67 -19.61 12.96 0.01
N VAL A 68 -19.91 12.06 0.96
CA VAL A 68 -21.19 11.34 0.99
C VAL A 68 -22.37 12.31 1.09
N ALA A 69 -22.26 13.37 1.89
CA ALA A 69 -23.34 14.35 2.06
C ALA A 69 -23.70 15.11 0.77
N LYS A 70 -22.81 15.15 -0.23
CA LYS A 70 -23.10 15.77 -1.54
C LYS A 70 -24.05 14.92 -2.40
N ASN A 71 -24.04 13.60 -2.23
CA ASN A 71 -24.93 12.65 -2.92
C ASN A 71 -25.25 11.45 -2.00
N PRO A 72 -26.06 11.65 -0.95
CA PRO A 72 -26.22 10.64 0.12
C PRO A 72 -26.91 9.36 -0.35
N THR A 73 -27.80 9.46 -1.34
CA THR A 73 -28.54 8.31 -1.89
C THR A 73 -27.79 7.57 -3.00
N GLY A 74 -26.73 8.18 -3.55
CA GLY A 74 -25.93 7.64 -4.65
C GLY A 74 -24.46 7.38 -4.32
N THR A 75 -24.00 7.62 -3.09
CA THR A 75 -22.59 7.42 -2.72
C THR A 75 -22.41 6.19 -1.82
N ILE A 76 -21.36 5.40 -2.08
CA ILE A 76 -20.84 4.35 -1.21
C ILE A 76 -19.36 4.60 -0.92
N ILE A 77 -18.88 4.08 0.21
CA ILE A 77 -17.46 4.08 0.58
C ILE A 77 -16.98 2.64 0.58
N VAL A 78 -15.87 2.34 -0.06
CA VAL A 78 -15.24 1.02 -0.11
C VAL A 78 -13.75 1.13 0.19
N SER A 79 -13.13 0.00 0.50
CA SER A 79 -11.69 -0.09 0.65
C SER A 79 -11.08 -1.14 -0.26
N ALA A 80 -9.95 -0.80 -0.90
CA ALA A 80 -9.23 -1.72 -1.76
C ALA A 80 -8.28 -2.66 -0.99
N GLY A 81 -8.26 -2.68 0.34
CA GLY A 81 -7.41 -3.57 1.16
C GLY A 81 -6.20 -2.88 1.79
N ASP A 82 -5.40 -3.66 2.53
CA ASP A 82 -4.23 -3.25 3.33
C ASP A 82 -4.51 -2.08 4.28
N MET A 83 -5.57 -2.25 5.06
CA MET A 83 -6.02 -1.19 5.98
C MET A 83 -5.32 -1.24 7.33
N PHE A 84 -4.73 -2.39 7.69
CA PHE A 84 -4.38 -2.66 9.09
C PHE A 84 -2.92 -2.42 9.46
N GLN A 85 -1.99 -3.13 8.84
CA GLN A 85 -0.61 -3.17 9.30
C GLN A 85 0.11 -1.87 8.91
N GLY A 86 0.81 -1.22 9.86
CA GLY A 86 1.70 -0.08 9.51
C GLY A 86 1.93 0.99 10.59
N THR A 87 1.18 0.99 11.69
CA THR A 87 1.44 1.92 12.80
C THR A 87 1.39 1.19 14.14
N PRO A 88 2.08 1.69 15.19
CA PRO A 88 2.00 1.08 16.51
C PRO A 88 0.56 0.95 17.04
N GLU A 89 -0.26 1.97 16.86
CA GLU A 89 -1.66 2.00 17.31
C GLU A 89 -2.46 0.84 16.71
N SER A 90 -2.29 0.58 15.42
CA SER A 90 -2.98 -0.50 14.73
C SER A 90 -2.33 -1.86 15.00
N ASN A 91 -1.00 -1.96 14.92
CA ASN A 91 -0.27 -3.21 15.05
C ASN A 91 -0.39 -3.82 16.45
N MET A 92 -0.33 -3.01 17.50
CA MET A 92 -0.48 -3.49 18.89
C MET A 92 -1.88 -4.02 19.19
N LEU A 93 -2.89 -3.54 18.45
CA LEU A 93 -4.29 -3.94 18.60
C LEU A 93 -4.78 -4.80 17.42
N TYR A 94 -3.86 -5.25 16.57
CA TYR A 94 -4.12 -6.13 15.44
C TYR A 94 -5.25 -5.63 14.52
N GLY A 95 -5.22 -4.34 14.15
CA GLY A 95 -6.17 -3.72 13.23
C GLY A 95 -7.55 -3.43 13.83
N LYS A 96 -7.80 -3.78 15.10
CA LYS A 96 -9.09 -3.54 15.77
C LYS A 96 -9.61 -2.11 15.63
N PRO A 97 -8.80 -1.07 15.88
CA PRO A 97 -9.34 0.28 15.87
C PRO A 97 -9.63 0.81 14.46
N VAL A 98 -8.93 0.27 13.47
CA VAL A 98 -9.21 0.58 12.06
C VAL A 98 -10.60 0.06 11.70
N VAL A 99 -10.94 -1.16 12.10
CA VAL A 99 -12.30 -1.72 11.93
C VAL A 99 -13.35 -0.87 12.64
N GLU A 100 -13.11 -0.48 13.89
CA GLU A 100 -14.03 0.37 14.65
C GLU A 100 -14.29 1.71 13.95
N ALA A 101 -13.25 2.36 13.45
CA ALA A 101 -13.39 3.60 12.69
C ALA A 101 -14.07 3.39 11.32
N MET A 102 -13.78 2.30 10.60
CA MET A 102 -14.44 2.00 9.32
C MET A 102 -15.94 1.73 9.50
N ASN A 103 -16.33 1.06 10.59
CA ASN A 103 -17.73 0.88 10.95
C ASN A 103 -18.42 2.23 11.22
N GLU A 104 -17.77 3.12 11.98
CA GLU A 104 -18.28 4.46 12.28
C GLU A 104 -18.40 5.34 11.03
N ILE A 105 -17.47 5.22 10.08
CA ILE A 105 -17.51 5.96 8.81
C ILE A 105 -18.62 5.43 7.88
N GLY A 106 -19.00 4.15 8.00
CA GLY A 106 -20.02 3.53 7.16
C GLY A 106 -19.48 2.95 5.85
N PHE A 107 -18.33 2.27 5.90
CA PHE A 107 -17.83 1.50 4.75
C PHE A 107 -18.85 0.44 4.31
N SER A 108 -18.98 0.26 3.00
CA SER A 108 -19.92 -0.67 2.37
C SER A 108 -19.30 -2.02 2.02
N ALA A 109 -17.98 -2.06 1.76
CA ALA A 109 -17.22 -3.27 1.50
C ALA A 109 -15.71 -3.00 1.58
N MET A 110 -14.92 -4.06 1.76
CA MET A 110 -13.46 -4.01 1.73
C MET A 110 -12.91 -5.22 0.95
N ALA A 111 -11.98 -5.02 0.00
CA ALA A 111 -11.21 -6.12 -0.56
C ALA A 111 -10.15 -6.64 0.43
N ILE A 112 -9.76 -7.90 0.29
CA ILE A 112 -8.62 -8.45 1.03
C ILE A 112 -7.32 -8.08 0.32
N GLY A 113 -6.43 -7.38 1.03
CA GLY A 113 -5.03 -7.23 0.65
C GLY A 113 -4.12 -8.24 1.33
N ASN A 114 -2.82 -8.20 1.00
CA ASN A 114 -1.83 -9.13 1.54
C ASN A 114 -1.60 -8.91 3.04
N HIS A 115 -1.62 -7.68 3.53
CA HIS A 115 -1.35 -7.36 4.93
C HIS A 115 -2.51 -7.74 5.88
N GLU A 116 -3.69 -8.06 5.35
CA GLU A 116 -4.77 -8.65 6.15
C GLU A 116 -4.40 -10.03 6.75
N PHE A 117 -3.39 -10.71 6.20
CA PHE A 117 -2.92 -12.02 6.65
C PHE A 117 -1.77 -11.98 7.66
N ASP A 118 -1.19 -10.81 7.96
CA ASP A 118 0.07 -10.69 8.73
C ASP A 118 0.00 -11.26 10.15
N TRP A 119 -1.19 -11.26 10.75
CA TRP A 119 -1.43 -11.84 12.07
C TRP A 119 -2.17 -13.18 12.01
N GLY A 120 -2.26 -13.76 10.82
CA GLY A 120 -2.91 -15.03 10.53
C GLY A 120 -4.43 -14.96 10.42
N THR A 121 -5.00 -16.00 9.81
CA THR A 121 -6.44 -16.04 9.46
C THR A 121 -7.37 -16.03 10.67
N GLN A 122 -6.90 -16.43 11.85
CA GLN A 122 -7.70 -16.33 13.07
C GLN A 122 -7.95 -14.87 13.47
N VAL A 123 -6.93 -14.01 13.35
CA VAL A 123 -7.08 -12.58 13.65
C VAL A 123 -7.92 -11.92 12.56
N LEU A 124 -7.68 -12.24 11.29
CA LEU A 124 -8.50 -11.74 10.19
C LEU A 124 -9.98 -12.08 10.38
N ARG A 125 -10.32 -13.35 10.70
CA ARG A 125 -11.71 -13.75 11.00
C ARG A 125 -12.33 -12.97 12.16
N LYS A 126 -11.54 -12.61 13.18
CA LYS A 126 -12.01 -11.74 14.27
C LYS A 126 -12.32 -10.33 13.79
N ARG A 127 -11.48 -9.76 12.92
CA ARG A 127 -11.73 -8.44 12.30
C ARG A 127 -13.01 -8.46 11.47
N ILE A 128 -13.14 -9.47 10.60
CA ILE A 128 -14.34 -9.67 9.76
C ILE A 128 -15.61 -9.75 10.63
N ALA A 129 -15.58 -10.53 11.71
CA ALA A 129 -16.73 -10.67 12.61
C ALA A 129 -17.09 -9.38 13.38
N GLN A 130 -16.17 -8.41 13.45
CA GLN A 130 -16.39 -7.11 14.10
C GLN A 130 -16.78 -6.01 13.13
N SER A 131 -16.67 -6.25 11.82
CA SER A 131 -17.02 -5.27 10.80
C SER A 131 -18.51 -5.30 10.50
N SER A 132 -19.09 -4.12 10.28
CA SER A 132 -20.48 -3.96 9.80
C SER A 132 -20.60 -4.12 8.28
N PHE A 133 -19.50 -4.44 7.61
CA PHE A 133 -19.38 -4.57 6.16
C PHE A 133 -18.68 -5.87 5.76
N PRO A 134 -18.98 -6.42 4.57
CA PRO A 134 -18.35 -7.63 4.09
C PRO A 134 -16.91 -7.38 3.62
N TYR A 135 -16.07 -8.38 3.85
CA TYR A 135 -14.77 -8.51 3.20
C TYR A 135 -14.96 -9.34 1.93
N LEU A 136 -14.34 -8.89 0.84
CA LEU A 136 -14.54 -9.43 -0.49
C LEU A 136 -13.24 -10.01 -1.05
N ALA A 137 -13.30 -11.26 -1.50
CA ALA A 137 -12.28 -11.87 -2.36
C ALA A 137 -12.87 -13.11 -3.05
N ALA A 138 -12.99 -13.07 -4.37
CA ALA A 138 -13.49 -14.18 -5.18
C ALA A 138 -12.40 -15.19 -5.53
N ASN A 139 -11.14 -14.77 -5.52
CA ASN A 139 -10.01 -15.57 -6.01
C ASN A 139 -9.16 -16.22 -4.91
N ILE A 140 -9.61 -16.22 -3.65
CA ILE A 140 -8.90 -16.93 -2.57
C ILE A 140 -9.57 -18.30 -2.38
N ILE A 141 -8.93 -19.35 -2.86
CA ILE A 141 -9.45 -20.72 -2.87
C ILE A 141 -8.83 -21.51 -1.72
N ASP A 142 -9.65 -22.18 -0.92
CA ASP A 142 -9.19 -23.14 0.09
C ASP A 142 -8.77 -24.45 -0.59
N LYS A 143 -7.50 -24.84 -0.45
CA LYS A 143 -6.96 -26.08 -1.03
C LYS A 143 -7.67 -27.34 -0.56
N ALA A 144 -8.28 -27.32 0.63
CA ALA A 144 -8.96 -28.48 1.17
C ALA A 144 -10.34 -28.70 0.53
N THR A 145 -11.00 -27.63 0.09
CA THR A 145 -12.37 -27.72 -0.45
C THR A 145 -12.46 -27.40 -1.94
N ASP A 146 -11.42 -26.80 -2.52
CA ASP A 146 -11.42 -26.26 -3.88
C ASP A 146 -12.57 -25.26 -4.11
N GLN A 147 -12.85 -24.45 -3.08
CA GLN A 147 -13.90 -23.43 -3.07
C GLN A 147 -13.35 -22.12 -2.53
N VAL A 148 -14.02 -21.01 -2.82
CA VAL A 148 -13.71 -19.71 -2.21
C VAL A 148 -13.74 -19.84 -0.68
N VAL A 149 -12.75 -19.25 -0.01
CA VAL A 149 -12.63 -19.33 1.45
C VAL A 149 -13.88 -18.80 2.16
N SER A 150 -14.36 -19.56 3.14
CA SER A 150 -15.65 -19.29 3.80
C SER A 150 -15.72 -18.06 4.70
N PHE A 151 -14.58 -17.40 4.97
CA PHE A 151 -14.54 -16.20 5.83
C PHE A 151 -14.76 -14.90 5.08
N VAL A 152 -14.78 -14.92 3.74
CA VAL A 152 -15.06 -13.74 2.90
C VAL A 152 -16.20 -14.06 1.95
N LYS A 153 -16.72 -13.04 1.27
CA LYS A 153 -17.65 -13.23 0.16
C LYS A 153 -16.90 -13.02 -1.16
N PRO A 154 -17.25 -13.72 -2.25
CA PRO A 154 -16.69 -13.41 -3.56
C PRO A 154 -17.12 -12.01 -4.06
N TYR A 155 -18.36 -11.63 -3.77
CA TYR A 155 -18.94 -10.34 -4.12
C TYR A 155 -20.04 -9.93 -3.14
N THR A 156 -20.52 -8.69 -3.27
CA THR A 156 -21.75 -8.20 -2.67
C THR A 156 -22.53 -7.34 -3.66
N ILE A 157 -23.84 -7.20 -3.45
CA ILE A 157 -24.68 -6.25 -4.21
C ILE A 157 -25.18 -5.18 -3.25
N VAL A 158 -24.95 -3.91 -3.58
CA VAL A 158 -25.42 -2.76 -2.81
C VAL A 158 -26.44 -1.99 -3.65
N GLU A 159 -27.55 -1.59 -3.04
CA GLU A 159 -28.59 -0.81 -3.73
C GLU A 159 -28.46 0.69 -3.39
N LYS A 160 -28.38 1.53 -4.42
CA LYS A 160 -28.31 3.00 -4.31
C LYS A 160 -29.10 3.63 -5.45
N ASN A 161 -29.91 4.65 -5.14
CA ASN A 161 -30.82 5.27 -6.10
C ASN A 161 -31.66 4.26 -6.92
N GLY A 162 -32.03 3.12 -6.33
CA GLY A 162 -32.77 2.04 -6.98
C GLY A 162 -31.97 1.22 -8.00
N LEU A 163 -30.64 1.40 -8.07
CA LEU A 163 -29.72 0.62 -8.90
C LEU A 163 -28.98 -0.41 -8.06
N LYS A 164 -28.79 -1.61 -8.62
CA LYS A 164 -28.00 -2.69 -8.01
C LYS A 164 -26.55 -2.61 -8.49
N ILE A 165 -25.64 -2.31 -7.56
CA ILE A 165 -24.20 -2.23 -7.79
C ILE A 165 -23.58 -3.53 -7.29
N ALA A 166 -23.17 -4.41 -8.20
CA ALA A 166 -22.40 -5.59 -7.87
C ALA A 166 -20.92 -5.23 -7.71
N ILE A 167 -20.32 -5.67 -6.61
CA ILE A 167 -18.94 -5.40 -6.23
C ILE A 167 -18.22 -6.74 -6.09
N ILE A 168 -17.36 -7.09 -7.04
CA ILE A 168 -16.54 -8.31 -7.00
C ILE A 168 -15.23 -8.00 -6.27
N GLY A 169 -14.88 -8.81 -5.27
CA GLY A 169 -13.62 -8.67 -4.53
C GLY A 169 -12.49 -9.45 -5.17
N LEU A 170 -11.27 -8.92 -5.17
CA LEU A 170 -10.06 -9.68 -5.54
C LEU A 170 -8.90 -9.35 -4.60
N ALA A 171 -8.13 -10.38 -4.25
CA ALA A 171 -6.81 -10.23 -3.64
C ALA A 171 -5.72 -10.43 -4.69
N THR A 172 -4.59 -9.75 -4.56
CA THR A 172 -3.47 -9.95 -5.49
C THR A 172 -2.92 -11.39 -5.39
N PRO A 173 -2.71 -12.09 -6.53
CA PRO A 173 -1.92 -13.32 -6.59
C PRO A 173 -0.54 -13.20 -5.95
N GLU A 174 0.03 -11.99 -5.86
CA GLU A 174 1.30 -11.76 -5.19
C GLU A 174 1.30 -12.15 -3.72
N THR A 175 0.13 -12.16 -3.06
CA THR A 175 -0.02 -12.62 -1.66
C THR A 175 0.58 -14.00 -1.43
N ALA A 176 0.62 -14.87 -2.46
CA ALA A 176 1.23 -16.19 -2.38
C ALA A 176 2.73 -16.15 -2.04
N TYR A 177 3.41 -15.05 -2.32
CA TYR A 177 4.85 -14.85 -2.06
C TYR A 177 5.18 -13.55 -1.31
N LYS A 178 4.25 -12.62 -1.18
CA LYS A 178 4.32 -11.38 -0.36
C LYS A 178 3.72 -11.54 1.04
N THR A 179 3.36 -12.75 1.45
CA THR A 179 2.87 -13.02 2.80
C THR A 179 3.54 -14.26 3.36
N SER A 180 3.72 -14.30 4.68
CA SER A 180 4.33 -15.45 5.35
C SER A 180 3.63 -16.77 4.94
N PRO A 181 4.37 -17.76 4.38
CA PRO A 181 3.80 -19.05 4.00
C PRO A 181 3.07 -19.77 5.14
N LYS A 182 3.46 -19.48 6.39
CA LYS A 182 2.78 -19.98 7.59
C LYS A 182 1.27 -19.66 7.59
N TYR A 183 0.88 -18.49 7.10
CA TYR A 183 -0.51 -18.02 7.13
C TYR A 183 -1.29 -18.36 5.86
N ILE A 184 -0.61 -18.49 4.72
CA ILE A 184 -1.27 -18.65 3.41
C ILE A 184 -1.08 -20.01 2.74
N LYS A 185 -0.30 -20.94 3.31
CA LYS A 185 -0.01 -22.25 2.69
C LYS A 185 -1.24 -23.08 2.29
N ASN A 186 -2.39 -22.84 2.93
CA ASN A 186 -3.64 -23.56 2.67
C ASN A 186 -4.48 -22.93 1.55
N TYR A 187 -4.03 -21.82 0.97
CA TYR A 187 -4.81 -21.06 -0.01
C TYR A 187 -4.12 -21.02 -1.37
N ILE A 188 -4.92 -20.93 -2.41
CA ILE A 188 -4.51 -20.60 -3.78
C ILE A 188 -5.12 -19.24 -4.09
N PHE A 189 -4.32 -18.36 -4.69
CA PHE A 189 -4.78 -17.08 -5.22
C PHE A 189 -4.95 -17.25 -6.72
N ALA A 190 -6.20 -17.45 -7.15
CA ALA A 190 -6.55 -17.77 -8.52
C ALA A 190 -6.41 -16.56 -9.46
N ASP A 191 -6.37 -16.84 -10.77
CA ASP A 191 -6.26 -15.82 -11.81
C ASP A 191 -7.40 -14.79 -11.71
N PRO A 192 -7.08 -13.48 -11.59
CA PRO A 192 -8.06 -12.42 -11.46
C PRO A 192 -9.08 -12.37 -12.61
N ALA A 193 -8.61 -12.45 -13.87
CA ALA A 193 -9.45 -12.25 -15.05
C ALA A 193 -10.44 -13.41 -15.24
N GLN A 194 -9.96 -14.64 -15.10
CA GLN A 194 -10.80 -15.84 -15.14
C GLN A 194 -11.84 -15.80 -14.02
N THR A 195 -11.43 -15.43 -12.80
CA THR A 195 -12.34 -15.35 -11.65
C THR A 195 -13.45 -14.33 -11.88
N VAL A 196 -13.13 -13.11 -12.31
CA VAL A 196 -14.15 -12.08 -12.59
C VAL A 196 -15.08 -12.53 -13.70
N THR A 197 -14.54 -13.06 -14.79
CA THR A 197 -15.33 -13.52 -15.95
C THR A 197 -16.38 -14.56 -15.54
N GLN A 198 -16.06 -15.45 -14.61
CA GLN A 198 -16.97 -16.48 -14.12
C GLN A 198 -18.16 -15.92 -13.31
N HIS A 199 -17.99 -14.80 -12.62
CA HIS A 199 -19.05 -14.18 -11.80
C HIS A 199 -19.98 -13.24 -12.59
N ILE A 200 -19.59 -12.73 -13.75
CA ILE A 200 -20.41 -11.77 -14.51
C ILE A 200 -21.81 -12.34 -14.88
N PRO A 201 -21.96 -13.57 -15.40
CA PRO A 201 -23.27 -14.10 -15.78
C PRO A 201 -24.26 -14.19 -14.61
N GLU A 202 -23.82 -14.66 -13.45
CA GLU A 202 -24.72 -14.78 -12.29
C GLU A 202 -25.14 -13.42 -11.73
N LEU A 203 -24.24 -12.43 -11.76
CA LEU A 203 -24.54 -11.08 -11.29
C LEU A 203 -25.56 -10.39 -12.19
N LYS A 204 -25.43 -10.57 -13.51
CA LYS A 204 -26.44 -10.11 -14.48
C LYS A 204 -27.79 -10.80 -14.25
N GLN A 205 -27.80 -12.11 -13.96
CA GLN A 205 -29.02 -12.84 -13.63
C GLN A 205 -29.68 -12.34 -12.34
N GLN A 206 -28.90 -11.90 -11.35
CA GLN A 206 -29.38 -11.27 -10.11
C GLN A 206 -29.85 -9.81 -10.32
N GLY A 207 -29.73 -9.29 -11.55
CA GLY A 207 -30.18 -7.98 -11.96
C GLY A 207 -29.22 -6.85 -11.62
N ALA A 208 -27.91 -7.11 -11.54
CA ALA A 208 -26.91 -6.06 -11.40
C ALA A 208 -27.01 -5.06 -12.57
N ASP A 209 -27.17 -3.78 -12.24
CA ASP A 209 -27.18 -2.68 -13.20
C ASP A 209 -25.75 -2.19 -13.48
N ILE A 210 -24.89 -2.25 -12.46
CA ILE A 210 -23.48 -1.86 -12.49
C ILE A 210 -22.64 -3.01 -11.90
N ILE A 211 -21.52 -3.35 -12.54
CA ILE A 211 -20.55 -4.34 -12.05
C ILE A 211 -19.18 -3.67 -11.92
N ILE A 212 -18.69 -3.53 -10.69
CA ILE A 212 -17.35 -3.03 -10.40
C ILE A 212 -16.48 -4.11 -9.78
N VAL A 213 -15.17 -3.99 -9.97
CA VAL A 213 -14.18 -4.82 -9.28
C VAL A 213 -13.52 -3.97 -8.19
N LEU A 214 -13.66 -4.40 -6.94
CA LEU A 214 -12.93 -3.88 -5.80
C LEU A 214 -11.75 -4.81 -5.52
N SER A 215 -10.53 -4.36 -5.78
CA SER A 215 -9.37 -5.24 -5.78
C SER A 215 -8.17 -4.68 -5.04
N HIS A 216 -7.39 -5.58 -4.46
CA HIS A 216 -6.03 -5.31 -4.02
C HIS A 216 -5.01 -5.64 -5.12
N LEU A 217 -5.35 -5.42 -6.38
CA LEU A 217 -4.44 -5.59 -7.52
C LEU A 217 -3.63 -4.33 -7.72
N GLY A 218 -2.34 -4.49 -8.03
CA GLY A 218 -1.45 -3.36 -8.26
C GLY A 218 -1.77 -2.58 -9.54
N SER A 219 -1.60 -1.25 -9.47
CA SER A 219 -1.62 -0.39 -10.67
C SER A 219 -0.60 0.75 -10.58
N GLU A 220 0.01 1.13 -11.69
CA GLU A 220 0.89 2.30 -11.76
C GLU A 220 0.83 2.95 -13.13
N VAL A 221 1.36 4.17 -13.25
CA VAL A 221 1.51 4.86 -14.54
C VAL A 221 2.95 4.73 -14.98
N ASP A 222 3.18 4.09 -16.11
CA ASP A 222 4.50 4.02 -16.74
C ASP A 222 4.99 5.46 -17.04
N PRO A 223 6.12 5.90 -16.47
CA PRO A 223 6.59 7.27 -16.64
C PRO A 223 7.05 7.60 -18.07
N LEU A 224 7.34 6.59 -18.90
CA LEU A 224 7.79 6.77 -20.28
C LEU A 224 6.61 6.84 -21.26
N THR A 225 5.61 5.99 -21.06
CA THR A 225 4.47 5.86 -22.00
C THR A 225 3.21 6.60 -21.53
N GLY A 226 3.11 6.90 -20.22
CA GLY A 226 1.91 7.42 -19.59
C GLY A 226 0.77 6.39 -19.49
N GLN A 227 1.02 5.13 -19.84
CA GLN A 227 0.02 4.07 -19.79
C GLN A 227 -0.14 3.55 -18.36
N ILE A 228 -1.38 3.15 -18.02
CA ILE A 228 -1.62 2.42 -16.79
C ILE A 228 -1.17 0.97 -17.01
N ILE A 229 -0.29 0.47 -16.14
CA ILE A 229 0.26 -0.88 -16.16
C ILE A 229 0.02 -1.57 -14.79
N GLY A 230 0.30 -2.87 -14.73
CA GLY A 230 0.14 -3.70 -13.53
C GLY A 230 -1.09 -4.60 -13.59
N GLU A 231 -1.31 -5.40 -12.55
CA GLU A 231 -2.34 -6.43 -12.49
C GLU A 231 -3.76 -5.90 -12.76
N ALA A 232 -4.07 -4.68 -12.32
CA ALA A 232 -5.36 -4.05 -12.60
C ALA A 232 -5.54 -3.68 -14.08
N ALA A 233 -4.45 -3.26 -14.76
CA ALA A 233 -4.46 -2.99 -16.19
C ALA A 233 -4.61 -4.29 -17.00
N ASP A 234 -3.91 -5.36 -16.58
CA ASP A 234 -4.03 -6.70 -17.19
C ASP A 234 -5.48 -7.21 -17.09
N LEU A 235 -6.13 -7.00 -15.94
CA LEU A 235 -7.55 -7.31 -15.75
C LEU A 235 -8.44 -6.52 -16.70
N ALA A 236 -8.24 -5.20 -16.83
CA ALA A 236 -9.02 -4.35 -17.74
C ALA A 236 -8.81 -4.72 -19.22
N HIS A 237 -7.62 -5.22 -19.59
CA HIS A 237 -7.36 -5.74 -20.92
C HIS A 237 -8.13 -7.04 -21.19
N ALA A 238 -8.20 -7.93 -20.20
CA ALA A 238 -8.84 -9.24 -20.34
C ALA A 238 -10.37 -9.21 -20.19
N VAL A 239 -10.92 -8.31 -19.36
CA VAL A 239 -12.33 -8.30 -18.98
C VAL A 239 -12.93 -6.90 -19.18
N THR A 240 -13.59 -6.70 -20.32
CA THR A 240 -14.26 -5.42 -20.65
C THR A 240 -15.74 -5.39 -20.28
N ALA A 241 -16.30 -6.49 -19.78
CA ALA A 241 -17.70 -6.60 -19.40
C ALA A 241 -18.01 -6.14 -17.96
N ILE A 242 -17.19 -5.22 -17.43
CA ILE A 242 -17.30 -4.56 -16.13
C ILE A 242 -17.26 -3.04 -16.33
N ASP A 243 -17.79 -2.29 -15.39
CA ASP A 243 -17.94 -0.83 -15.50
C ASP A 243 -16.77 -0.05 -14.89
N ALA A 244 -16.03 -0.63 -13.94
CA ALA A 244 -14.86 0.00 -13.32
C ALA A 244 -13.99 -0.97 -12.51
N ILE A 245 -12.75 -0.58 -12.26
CA ILE A 245 -11.82 -1.24 -11.35
C ILE A 245 -11.32 -0.25 -10.29
N ILE A 246 -11.32 -0.69 -9.04
CA ILE A 246 -10.65 -0.04 -7.92
C ILE A 246 -9.45 -0.90 -7.55
N SER A 247 -8.26 -0.31 -7.56
CA SER A 247 -6.97 -0.97 -7.27
C SER A 247 -6.37 -0.47 -5.95
N GLY A 248 -5.29 -1.12 -5.52
CA GLY A 248 -4.52 -0.85 -4.29
C GLY A 248 -3.08 -1.34 -4.43
N HIS A 249 -2.42 -1.72 -3.33
CA HIS A 249 -1.16 -2.48 -3.29
C HIS A 249 0.11 -1.69 -3.64
N THR A 250 0.13 -0.95 -4.75
CA THR A 250 1.36 -0.28 -5.24
C THR A 250 1.57 1.11 -4.64
N HIS A 251 0.62 1.61 -3.84
CA HIS A 251 0.65 2.91 -3.17
C HIS A 251 0.71 4.13 -4.12
N GLN A 252 0.49 3.92 -5.41
CA GLN A 252 0.48 4.96 -6.43
C GLN A 252 -0.84 5.74 -6.47
N LYS A 253 -0.79 6.92 -7.10
CA LYS A 253 -1.97 7.65 -7.54
C LYS A 253 -2.24 7.30 -9.00
N VAL A 254 -3.30 6.55 -9.25
CA VAL A 254 -3.70 6.14 -10.60
C VAL A 254 -5.13 6.57 -10.84
N SER A 255 -5.36 7.34 -11.90
CA SER A 255 -6.70 7.79 -12.31
C SER A 255 -6.72 7.87 -13.83
N GLY A 256 -7.45 6.97 -14.46
CA GLY A 256 -7.62 6.94 -15.91
C GLY A 256 -8.46 5.76 -16.33
N ALA A 257 -8.22 5.26 -17.54
CA ALA A 257 -8.93 4.08 -18.07
C ALA A 257 -8.01 3.23 -18.94
N VAL A 258 -8.27 1.92 -18.96
CA VAL A 258 -7.66 0.94 -19.85
C VAL A 258 -8.79 0.26 -20.61
N ASN A 259 -8.73 0.26 -21.95
CA ASN A 259 -9.82 -0.26 -22.81
C ASN A 259 -11.22 0.28 -22.43
N SER A 260 -11.30 1.56 -22.09
CA SER A 260 -12.51 2.25 -21.60
C SER A 260 -13.04 1.80 -20.23
N VAL A 261 -12.35 0.88 -19.55
CA VAL A 261 -12.63 0.53 -18.15
C VAL A 261 -11.86 1.50 -17.26
N PRO A 262 -12.54 2.38 -16.51
CA PRO A 262 -11.88 3.30 -15.59
C PRO A 262 -11.21 2.55 -14.44
N ILE A 263 -10.02 3.01 -14.06
CA ILE A 263 -9.22 2.50 -12.95
C ILE A 263 -8.92 3.66 -12.01
N VAL A 264 -9.05 3.42 -10.70
CA VAL A 264 -8.65 4.37 -9.66
C VAL A 264 -7.86 3.71 -8.52
N GLN A 265 -6.81 4.39 -8.07
CA GLN A 265 -6.03 4.07 -6.87
C GLN A 265 -5.60 5.35 -6.16
N ALA A 266 -5.76 5.40 -4.84
CA ALA A 266 -5.72 6.63 -4.05
C ALA A 266 -4.51 6.72 -3.10
N ALA A 267 -3.30 6.59 -3.62
CA ALA A 267 -2.07 6.65 -2.83
C ALA A 267 -2.09 5.63 -1.66
N TYR A 268 -1.84 6.09 -0.43
CA TYR A 268 -1.77 5.27 0.79
C TYR A 268 -1.92 6.16 2.05
N ASN A 269 -2.04 5.55 3.23
CA ASN A 269 -2.13 6.20 4.55
C ASN A 269 -3.25 7.24 4.68
N GLY A 270 -4.32 7.10 3.89
CA GLY A 270 -5.43 8.06 3.87
C GLY A 270 -5.06 9.43 3.32
N ARG A 271 -3.89 9.57 2.66
CA ARG A 271 -3.43 10.85 2.10
C ARG A 271 -4.29 11.34 0.94
N ALA A 272 -4.97 10.42 0.27
CA ALA A 272 -5.88 10.71 -0.80
C ALA A 272 -7.11 9.80 -0.74
N VAL A 273 -8.17 10.23 -1.41
CA VAL A 273 -9.40 9.46 -1.64
C VAL A 273 -9.64 9.41 -3.14
N GLY A 274 -9.89 8.23 -3.66
CA GLY A 274 -10.30 8.03 -5.04
C GLY A 274 -11.82 8.13 -5.14
N ASN A 275 -12.33 8.65 -6.25
CA ASN A 275 -13.74 8.68 -6.56
C ASN A 275 -13.97 8.17 -7.99
N LEU A 276 -14.77 7.11 -8.12
CA LEU A 276 -15.36 6.71 -9.40
C LEU A 276 -16.80 7.22 -9.47
N SER A 277 -17.07 8.09 -10.43
CA SER A 277 -18.41 8.60 -10.73
C SER A 277 -18.95 7.87 -11.95
N LEU A 278 -20.01 7.09 -11.77
CA LEU A 278 -20.69 6.36 -12.83
C LEU A 278 -22.06 6.99 -13.09
N THR A 279 -22.25 7.50 -14.30
CA THR A 279 -23.55 8.03 -14.75
C THR A 279 -24.30 6.92 -15.46
N PHE A 280 -25.39 6.47 -14.88
CA PHE A 280 -26.25 5.41 -15.40
C PHE A 280 -27.49 5.99 -16.07
N SER A 281 -27.75 5.61 -17.32
CA SER A 281 -28.99 5.94 -18.03
C SER A 281 -30.05 4.91 -17.68
N LYS A 282 -31.12 5.33 -16.97
CA LYS A 282 -32.27 4.45 -16.69
C LYS A 282 -32.98 4.01 -17.97
N MET A 283 -32.95 4.84 -19.01
CA MET A 283 -33.56 4.55 -20.31
C MET A 283 -32.79 3.45 -21.06
N ASP A 284 -31.47 3.58 -21.16
CA ASP A 284 -30.62 2.62 -21.87
C ASP A 284 -30.22 1.41 -21.02
N ARG A 285 -30.48 1.48 -19.71
CA ARG A 285 -30.08 0.51 -18.69
C ARG A 285 -28.58 0.17 -18.74
N LYS A 286 -27.74 1.20 -18.87
CA LYS A 286 -26.27 1.08 -18.90
C LYS A 286 -25.58 2.32 -18.35
N VAL A 287 -24.32 2.16 -17.97
CA VAL A 287 -23.41 3.28 -17.72
C VAL A 287 -23.13 4.00 -19.04
N VAL A 288 -23.35 5.32 -19.07
CA VAL A 288 -23.16 6.18 -20.25
C VAL A 288 -21.99 7.14 -20.11
N ALA A 289 -21.52 7.37 -18.88
CA ALA A 289 -20.27 8.08 -18.59
C ALA A 289 -19.64 7.52 -17.32
N ALA A 290 -18.31 7.46 -17.30
CA ALA A 290 -17.55 7.02 -16.15
C ALA A 290 -16.30 7.88 -15.99
N GLU A 291 -16.09 8.43 -14.80
CA GLU A 291 -14.97 9.31 -14.49
C GLU A 291 -14.25 8.82 -13.24
N SER A 292 -12.93 8.80 -13.27
CA SER A 292 -12.08 8.57 -12.10
C SER A 292 -11.38 9.88 -11.72
N ASN A 293 -11.30 10.17 -10.42
CA ASN A 293 -10.50 11.26 -9.89
C ASN A 293 -9.91 10.91 -8.52
N ILE A 294 -8.88 11.64 -8.12
CA ILE A 294 -8.20 11.50 -6.83
C ILE A 294 -8.16 12.87 -6.17
N THR A 295 -8.60 12.93 -4.91
CA THR A 295 -8.48 14.14 -4.09
C THR A 295 -7.49 13.91 -2.96
N GLU A 296 -6.49 14.78 -2.83
CA GLU A 296 -5.55 14.74 -1.71
C GLU A 296 -6.19 15.30 -0.44
N VAL A 297 -6.38 14.45 0.56
CA VAL A 297 -6.94 14.79 1.86
C VAL A 297 -5.94 15.58 2.70
N ALA A 298 -4.64 15.26 2.57
CA ALA A 298 -3.58 15.93 3.31
C ALA A 298 -3.45 17.43 3.01
N ALA A 299 -3.92 17.88 1.84
CA ALA A 299 -3.93 19.29 1.44
C ALA A 299 -5.16 20.04 1.97
N ALA A 300 -6.18 19.33 2.45
CA ALA A 300 -7.41 19.91 2.95
C ALA A 300 -7.26 20.28 4.44
N ASN A 301 -7.56 21.54 4.78
CA ASN A 301 -7.58 21.98 6.18
C ASN A 301 -8.87 21.51 6.87
N LEU A 302 -8.93 20.21 7.18
CA LEU A 302 -10.13 19.55 7.70
C LEU A 302 -10.19 19.59 9.22
N VAL A 303 -11.40 19.81 9.73
CA VAL A 303 -11.73 19.55 11.13
C VAL A 303 -11.95 18.04 11.29
N ALA A 304 -11.36 17.45 12.32
CA ALA A 304 -11.50 16.03 12.61
C ALA A 304 -12.95 15.67 12.96
N ASP A 305 -13.42 14.52 12.45
CA ASP A 305 -14.70 13.93 12.82
C ASP A 305 -14.70 13.55 14.31
N PRO A 306 -15.64 14.05 15.13
CA PRO A 306 -15.56 13.90 16.58
C PRO A 306 -15.75 12.45 17.05
N GLU A 307 -16.60 11.68 16.39
CA GLU A 307 -16.84 10.26 16.73
C GLU A 307 -15.61 9.42 16.44
N VAL A 308 -15.01 9.56 15.26
CA VAL A 308 -13.78 8.84 14.93
C VAL A 308 -12.60 9.35 15.75
N LYS A 309 -12.54 10.65 16.07
CA LYS A 309 -11.52 11.18 16.97
C LYS A 309 -11.59 10.51 18.34
N ALA A 310 -12.79 10.31 18.90
CA ALA A 310 -12.95 9.63 20.18
C ALA A 310 -12.44 8.18 20.15
N ILE A 311 -12.60 7.48 19.02
CA ILE A 311 -12.00 6.15 18.80
C ILE A 311 -10.47 6.25 18.84
N VAL A 312 -9.88 7.18 18.10
CA VAL A 312 -8.42 7.36 18.05
C VAL A 312 -7.84 7.74 19.42
N ASP A 313 -8.49 8.65 20.14
CA ASP A 313 -8.04 9.08 21.48
C ASP A 313 -8.04 7.90 22.46
N LYS A 314 -9.11 7.10 22.47
CA LYS A 314 -9.21 5.88 23.29
C LYS A 314 -8.11 4.87 22.97
N VAL A 315 -7.76 4.73 21.68
CA VAL A 315 -6.69 3.83 21.25
C VAL A 315 -5.34 4.29 21.76
N GLN A 316 -5.07 5.60 21.72
CA GLN A 316 -3.84 6.15 22.25
C GLN A 316 -3.69 5.85 23.75
N GLU A 317 -4.78 5.94 24.51
CA GLU A 317 -4.81 5.54 25.93
C GLU A 317 -4.58 4.03 26.11
N GLU A 318 -5.21 3.17 25.29
CA GLU A 318 -5.08 1.71 25.37
C GLU A 318 -3.67 1.21 25.04
N VAL A 319 -3.01 1.81 24.04
CA VAL A 319 -1.65 1.40 23.63
C VAL A 319 -0.54 2.03 24.47
N ALA A 320 -0.81 3.10 25.21
CA ALA A 320 0.19 3.74 26.08
C ALA A 320 0.91 2.76 27.04
N PRO A 321 0.20 1.90 27.82
CA PRO A 321 0.87 0.90 28.64
C PRO A 321 1.59 -0.18 27.83
N MET A 322 1.10 -0.53 26.63
CA MET A 322 1.76 -1.49 25.74
C MET A 322 3.08 -0.96 25.20
N LYS A 323 3.12 0.33 24.81
CA LYS A 323 4.34 1.04 24.42
C LYS A 323 5.37 1.03 25.54
N ASN A 324 4.94 1.12 26.80
CA ASN A 324 5.82 1.10 27.98
C ASN A 324 6.28 -0.31 28.39
N LYS A 325 5.83 -1.38 27.73
CA LYS A 325 6.26 -2.75 28.04
C LYS A 325 7.76 -2.88 27.81
N VAL A 326 8.50 -3.18 28.89
CA VAL A 326 9.93 -3.46 28.85
C VAL A 326 10.17 -4.83 28.21
N LEU A 327 10.99 -4.88 27.17
CA LEU A 327 11.35 -6.09 26.41
C LEU A 327 12.72 -6.64 26.85
N GLY A 328 13.60 -5.77 27.32
CA GLY A 328 14.96 -6.06 27.75
C GLY A 328 15.66 -4.79 28.22
N HIS A 329 16.98 -4.84 28.35
CA HIS A 329 17.82 -3.72 28.78
C HIS A 329 19.05 -3.60 27.88
N THR A 330 19.65 -2.42 27.80
CA THR A 330 21.01 -2.23 27.27
C THR A 330 21.90 -1.57 28.32
N VAL A 331 23.13 -2.07 28.46
CA VAL A 331 24.11 -1.56 29.44
C VAL A 331 24.57 -0.15 29.07
N TYR A 332 24.80 0.08 27.78
CA TYR A 332 25.23 1.35 27.22
C TYR A 332 24.21 1.87 26.23
N GLU A 333 24.22 3.18 25.95
CA GLU A 333 23.41 3.74 24.87
C GLU A 333 23.81 3.10 23.53
N LEU A 334 22.82 2.56 22.80
CA LEU A 334 23.01 2.21 21.39
C LEU A 334 22.81 3.48 20.58
N LYS A 335 23.89 4.26 20.47
CA LYS A 335 23.87 5.56 19.80
C LYS A 335 23.53 5.40 18.31
N HIS A 336 22.58 6.21 17.84
CA HIS A 336 22.29 6.39 16.42
C HIS A 336 23.14 7.54 15.84
N GLU A 337 23.72 7.31 14.66
CA GLU A 337 24.34 8.36 13.84
C GLU A 337 23.95 8.13 12.38
N LYS A 338 23.17 9.05 11.78
CA LYS A 338 22.71 8.89 10.40
C LYS A 338 23.87 8.91 9.39
N TYR A 339 24.86 9.77 9.62
CA TYR A 339 25.95 10.05 8.68
C TYR A 339 27.29 9.44 9.10
N SER A 340 27.27 8.51 10.06
CA SER A 340 28.47 7.80 10.51
C SER A 340 28.13 6.37 10.91
N HIS A 341 29.14 5.51 10.97
CA HIS A 341 28.93 4.14 11.43
C HIS A 341 28.69 4.15 12.94
N SER A 342 27.63 3.47 13.41
CA SER A 342 27.08 3.66 14.75
C SER A 342 26.94 2.35 15.52
N VAL A 343 26.90 2.40 16.86
CA VAL A 343 26.67 1.20 17.71
C VAL A 343 25.29 0.61 17.43
N LEU A 344 24.28 1.47 17.25
CA LEU A 344 22.94 1.02 16.89
C LEU A 344 22.94 0.30 15.54
N GLY A 345 23.55 0.89 14.51
CA GLY A 345 23.63 0.29 13.19
C GLY A 345 24.37 -1.04 13.18
N GLN A 346 25.43 -1.17 13.98
CA GLN A 346 26.12 -2.45 14.20
C GLN A 346 25.19 -3.49 14.82
N TRP A 347 24.49 -3.15 15.90
CA TRP A 347 23.59 -4.07 16.57
C TRP A 347 22.39 -4.49 15.69
N VAL A 348 21.80 -3.55 14.95
CA VAL A 348 20.70 -3.83 14.01
C VAL A 348 21.16 -4.80 12.92
N THR A 349 22.26 -4.48 12.24
CA THR A 349 22.77 -5.34 11.16
C THR A 349 23.27 -6.69 11.66
N ASP A 350 23.81 -6.78 12.88
CA ASP A 350 24.11 -8.05 13.54
C ASP A 350 22.84 -8.88 13.77
N SER A 351 21.78 -8.23 14.26
CA SER A 351 20.48 -8.88 14.53
C SER A 351 19.85 -9.41 13.24
N MET A 352 19.84 -8.59 12.18
CA MET A 352 19.39 -8.98 10.83
C MET A 352 20.17 -10.19 10.34
N ARG A 353 21.51 -10.09 10.32
CA ARG A 353 22.40 -11.16 9.82
C ARG A 353 22.15 -12.47 10.54
N GLN A 354 22.05 -12.43 11.87
CA GLN A 354 21.82 -13.62 12.70
C GLN A 354 20.43 -14.23 12.49
N LYS A 355 19.39 -13.40 12.35
CA LYS A 355 18.00 -13.86 12.18
C LYS A 355 17.84 -14.73 10.93
N VAL A 356 18.46 -14.35 9.82
CA VAL A 356 18.35 -15.07 8.53
C VAL A 356 19.58 -15.91 8.18
N LYS A 357 20.56 -15.99 9.08
CA LYS A 357 21.84 -16.70 8.89
C LYS A 357 22.52 -16.27 7.58
N ALA A 358 22.61 -14.96 7.35
CA ALA A 358 23.30 -14.40 6.21
C ALA A 358 24.82 -14.26 6.50
N ASP A 359 25.63 -14.16 5.45
CA ASP A 359 27.06 -13.90 5.57
C ASP A 359 27.31 -12.45 6.00
N ILE A 360 26.53 -11.53 5.41
CA ILE A 360 26.66 -10.08 5.51
C ILE A 360 25.27 -9.46 5.72
N ALA A 361 25.20 -8.31 6.36
CA ALA A 361 23.97 -7.51 6.40
C ALA A 361 24.24 -6.03 6.18
N PHE A 362 23.28 -5.34 5.58
CA PHE A 362 23.27 -3.90 5.37
C PHE A 362 21.96 -3.27 5.85
N GLU A 363 22.05 -2.05 6.38
CA GLU A 363 20.91 -1.21 6.73
C GLU A 363 21.26 0.24 6.38
N ASN A 364 20.34 1.00 5.79
CA ASN A 364 20.60 2.41 5.50
C ASN A 364 20.50 3.24 6.78
N GLY A 365 21.47 4.13 7.00
CA GLY A 365 21.48 5.01 8.18
C GLY A 365 20.21 5.85 8.31
N GLY A 366 19.55 6.21 7.21
CA GLY A 366 18.27 6.93 7.22
C GLY A 366 17.07 6.12 7.72
N GLY A 367 17.14 4.79 7.67
CA GLY A 367 16.10 3.86 8.13
C GLY A 367 15.98 3.81 9.66
N LEU A 368 17.08 4.08 10.36
CA LEU A 368 17.13 4.18 11.83
C LEU A 368 16.92 5.63 12.26
N ARG A 369 16.07 5.88 13.26
CA ARG A 369 15.55 7.23 13.53
C ARG A 369 15.86 7.77 14.92
N ALA A 370 16.27 6.93 15.86
CA ALA A 370 16.57 7.33 17.23
C ALA A 370 17.61 6.39 17.86
N SER A 371 18.37 6.91 18.84
CA SER A 371 19.19 6.08 19.74
C SER A 371 18.31 5.22 20.65
N ILE A 372 18.88 4.15 21.19
CA ILE A 372 18.31 3.41 22.33
C ILE A 372 19.08 3.82 23.59
N PRO A 373 18.46 4.55 24.54
CA PRO A 373 19.11 4.93 25.79
C PRO A 373 19.59 3.72 26.61
N ALA A 374 20.62 3.92 27.42
CA ALA A 374 21.00 2.94 28.45
C ALA A 374 19.83 2.66 29.40
N GLY A 375 19.68 1.42 29.85
CA GLY A 375 18.59 0.98 30.71
C GLY A 375 17.50 0.21 29.95
N ALA A 376 16.25 0.41 30.34
CA ALA A 376 15.12 -0.38 29.84
C ALA A 376 14.81 -0.06 28.37
N ILE A 377 14.68 -1.11 27.55
CA ILE A 377 14.23 -1.04 26.17
C ILE A 377 12.76 -1.41 26.14
N THR A 378 11.91 -0.46 25.76
CA THR A 378 10.48 -0.67 25.65
C THR A 378 10.06 -1.00 24.22
N LEU A 379 8.84 -1.50 24.04
CA LEU A 379 8.26 -1.66 22.71
C LEU A 379 8.19 -0.31 21.98
N GLY A 380 7.77 0.76 22.67
CA GLY A 380 7.73 2.12 22.14
C GLY A 380 9.11 2.60 21.67
N THR A 381 10.18 2.25 22.38
CA THR A 381 11.56 2.55 21.97
C THR A 381 11.87 1.94 20.59
N LEU A 382 11.47 0.70 20.31
CA LEU A 382 11.73 0.06 19.02
C LEU A 382 10.88 0.63 17.88
N TYR A 383 9.64 1.07 18.16
CA TYR A 383 8.84 1.83 17.20
C TYR A 383 9.44 3.20 16.87
N GLN A 384 10.12 3.85 17.82
CA GLN A 384 10.84 5.09 17.56
C GLN A 384 12.10 4.87 16.74
N VAL A 385 12.82 3.76 16.99
CA VAL A 385 14.09 3.44 16.31
C VAL A 385 13.85 3.02 14.87
N VAL A 386 12.90 2.12 14.63
CA VAL A 386 12.54 1.59 13.30
C VAL A 386 11.04 1.86 13.05
N PRO A 387 10.66 3.10 12.68
CA PRO A 387 9.27 3.47 12.52
C PRO A 387 8.68 3.04 11.18
N PHE A 388 9.52 2.70 10.21
CA PHE A 388 9.08 2.12 8.95
C PHE A 388 8.78 0.63 9.13
N ASP A 389 7.80 0.13 8.39
CA ASP A 389 7.44 -1.29 8.41
C ASP A 389 8.15 -2.11 7.34
N ASN A 390 9.37 -1.67 6.98
CA ASN A 390 10.24 -2.42 6.10
C ASN A 390 10.40 -3.87 6.58
N THR A 391 10.37 -4.82 5.66
CA THR A 391 10.58 -6.24 5.93
C THR A 391 12.05 -6.63 5.80
N LEU A 392 12.44 -7.71 6.47
CA LEU A 392 13.78 -8.29 6.36
C LEU A 392 13.86 -9.12 5.07
N VAL A 393 14.83 -8.80 4.20
CA VAL A 393 15.04 -9.46 2.92
C VAL A 393 16.40 -10.16 2.90
N THR A 394 16.49 -11.29 2.19
CA THR A 394 17.77 -11.89 1.80
C THR A 394 17.96 -11.86 0.30
N VAL A 395 19.18 -11.60 -0.15
CA VAL A 395 19.55 -11.56 -1.56
C VAL A 395 20.97 -12.10 -1.73
N GLU A 396 21.24 -12.76 -2.85
CA GLU A 396 22.56 -13.22 -3.23
C GLU A 396 23.29 -12.15 -4.05
N LEU A 397 24.40 -11.66 -3.52
CA LEU A 397 25.27 -10.68 -4.17
C LEU A 397 26.66 -11.24 -4.42
N THR A 398 27.26 -10.86 -5.53
CA THR A 398 28.69 -11.07 -5.76
C THR A 398 29.54 -10.17 -4.85
N GLY A 399 30.77 -10.57 -4.55
CA GLY A 399 31.71 -9.70 -3.83
C GLY A 399 31.92 -8.35 -4.51
N LYS A 400 31.83 -8.27 -5.84
CA LYS A 400 31.84 -7.02 -6.60
C LYS A 400 30.65 -6.12 -6.24
N GLN A 401 29.43 -6.65 -6.26
CA GLN A 401 28.23 -5.89 -5.88
C GLN A 401 28.28 -5.44 -4.41
N ILE A 402 28.84 -6.25 -3.51
CA ILE A 402 29.04 -5.88 -2.11
C ILE A 402 30.01 -4.69 -1.97
N LEU A 403 31.09 -4.68 -2.76
CA LEU A 403 32.01 -3.54 -2.81
C LEU A 403 31.29 -2.29 -3.33
N GLU A 404 30.45 -2.42 -4.35
CA GLU A 404 29.64 -1.32 -4.88
C GLU A 404 28.67 -0.77 -3.81
N VAL A 405 28.01 -1.62 -3.00
CA VAL A 405 27.18 -1.18 -1.86
C VAL A 405 27.99 -0.33 -0.89
N LEU A 406 29.19 -0.78 -0.52
CA LEU A 406 30.07 -0.06 0.40
C LEU A 406 30.52 1.28 -0.17
N GLU A 407 30.95 1.31 -1.43
CA GLU A 407 31.39 2.52 -2.12
C GLU A 407 30.27 3.56 -2.30
N HIS A 408 29.04 3.11 -2.56
CA HIS A 408 27.88 3.98 -2.67
C HIS A 408 27.42 4.53 -1.31
N GLY A 409 27.45 3.68 -0.28
CA GLY A 409 26.86 3.95 1.02
C GLY A 409 27.79 4.58 2.05
N ILE A 410 29.11 4.42 1.93
CA ILE A 410 30.06 4.97 2.92
C ILE A 410 30.36 6.45 2.64
N ASP A 411 30.20 7.28 3.68
CA ASP A 411 30.37 8.74 3.64
C ASP A 411 29.47 9.42 2.59
N ASN A 412 28.27 8.88 2.38
CA ASN A 412 27.27 9.48 1.51
C ASN A 412 26.36 10.43 2.31
N GLN A 413 26.56 11.73 2.13
CA GLN A 413 25.83 12.77 2.85
C GLN A 413 24.39 13.02 2.32
N GLN A 414 24.04 12.46 1.16
CA GLN A 414 22.69 12.61 0.60
C GLN A 414 21.72 11.62 1.24
N ILE A 415 22.12 10.35 1.33
CA ILE A 415 21.27 9.24 1.81
C ILE A 415 21.58 8.81 3.25
N GLY A 416 22.76 9.18 3.77
CA GLY A 416 23.25 8.70 5.06
C GLY A 416 24.25 7.56 4.91
N MET A 417 24.97 7.27 5.99
CA MET A 417 25.98 6.21 6.06
C MET A 417 25.31 4.83 6.11
N VAL A 418 25.70 3.94 5.20
CA VAL A 418 25.29 2.53 5.28
C VAL A 418 25.89 1.87 6.53
N GLN A 419 25.07 1.15 7.27
CA GLN A 419 25.48 0.33 8.41
C GLN A 419 25.68 -1.11 7.93
N PHE A 420 26.63 -1.84 8.51
CA PHE A 420 26.91 -3.20 8.04
C PHE A 420 27.38 -4.18 9.12
N SER A 421 27.20 -5.47 8.82
CA SER A 421 27.70 -6.60 9.61
C SER A 421 28.29 -7.68 8.71
N GLY A 422 29.21 -8.47 9.25
CA GLY A 422 29.88 -9.56 8.54
C GLY A 422 31.14 -9.17 7.77
N LEU A 423 31.50 -7.90 7.79
CA LEU A 423 32.66 -7.33 7.12
C LEU A 423 33.53 -6.56 8.11
N LYS A 424 34.81 -6.42 7.78
CA LYS A 424 35.69 -5.36 8.26
C LYS A 424 36.17 -4.55 7.07
N VAL A 425 36.00 -3.23 7.14
CA VAL A 425 36.20 -2.30 6.02
C VAL A 425 37.18 -1.22 6.44
N GLU A 426 38.23 -1.04 5.63
CA GLU A 426 39.13 0.10 5.69
C GLU A 426 38.78 1.09 4.57
N TYR A 427 38.76 2.37 4.91
CA TYR A 427 38.23 3.45 4.08
C TYR A 427 39.14 4.68 4.12
N ASP A 428 39.34 5.33 2.98
CA ASP A 428 40.05 6.61 2.86
C ASP A 428 39.12 7.66 2.20
N LYS A 429 38.73 8.67 2.98
CA LYS A 429 37.83 9.74 2.53
C LYS A 429 38.40 10.66 1.48
N LEU A 430 39.73 10.71 1.36
CA LEU A 430 40.41 11.60 0.42
C LEU A 430 40.43 11.01 -0.99
N LEU A 431 40.13 9.72 -1.14
CA LEU A 431 39.97 9.11 -2.45
C LEU A 431 38.64 9.54 -3.10
N PRO A 432 38.59 9.57 -4.45
CA PRO A 432 37.36 9.88 -5.18
C PRO A 432 36.22 8.93 -4.79
N ALA A 433 34.98 9.44 -4.76
CA ALA A 433 33.79 8.61 -4.57
C ALA A 433 33.78 7.42 -5.55
N GLY A 434 33.43 6.23 -5.07
CA GLY A 434 33.53 4.99 -5.84
C GLY A 434 34.90 4.30 -5.78
N LYS A 435 35.89 4.89 -5.09
CA LYS A 435 37.23 4.33 -4.87
C LYS A 435 37.74 4.54 -3.45
N ARG A 436 36.85 4.77 -2.48
CA ARG A 436 37.21 5.09 -1.10
C ARG A 436 37.51 3.87 -0.26
N ILE A 437 37.08 2.69 -0.67
CA ILE A 437 37.28 1.44 0.07
C ILE A 437 38.64 0.84 -0.31
N THR A 438 39.56 0.84 0.64
CA THR A 438 40.94 0.36 0.41
C THR A 438 41.09 -1.13 0.74
N LYS A 439 40.28 -1.66 1.66
CA LYS A 439 40.33 -3.08 2.04
C LYS A 439 39.00 -3.56 2.63
N VAL A 440 38.60 -4.76 2.22
CA VAL A 440 37.44 -5.47 2.78
C VAL A 440 37.82 -6.91 3.13
N THR A 441 37.51 -7.32 4.36
CA THR A 441 37.63 -8.70 4.84
C THR A 441 36.34 -9.16 5.48
N LEU A 442 36.09 -10.47 5.53
CA LEU A 442 35.01 -11.03 6.34
C LEU A 442 35.40 -11.05 7.82
N THR A 443 34.45 -11.39 8.70
CA THR A 443 34.69 -11.47 10.15
C THR A 443 35.76 -12.49 10.55
N ASP A 444 35.98 -13.53 9.75
CA ASP A 444 37.04 -14.54 9.95
C ASP A 444 38.42 -14.10 9.45
N GLY A 445 38.53 -12.91 8.85
CA GLY A 445 39.77 -12.33 8.31
C GLY A 445 40.06 -12.69 6.85
N SER A 446 39.26 -13.55 6.22
CA SER A 446 39.38 -13.85 4.79
C SER A 446 39.07 -12.61 3.94
N LYS A 447 39.71 -12.47 2.78
CA LYS A 447 39.46 -11.35 1.86
C LYS A 447 38.09 -11.51 1.19
N LEU A 448 37.42 -10.39 0.91
CA LEU A 448 36.25 -10.40 0.05
C LEU A 448 36.66 -10.82 -1.38
N ILE A 449 36.20 -12.00 -1.81
CA ILE A 449 36.42 -12.49 -3.18
C ILE A 449 35.33 -11.92 -4.08
N LEU A 450 35.71 -11.12 -5.08
CA LEU A 450 34.78 -10.36 -5.93
C LEU A 450 33.82 -11.21 -6.76
N THR A 451 34.25 -12.42 -7.15
CA THR A 451 33.44 -13.35 -7.96
C THR A 451 32.60 -14.32 -7.13
N LYS A 452 32.87 -14.43 -5.82
CA LYS A 452 32.11 -15.31 -4.92
C LYS A 452 30.74 -14.68 -4.65
N ILE A 453 29.71 -15.53 -4.55
CA ILE A 453 28.37 -15.16 -4.12
C ILE A 453 28.28 -15.26 -2.59
N TYR A 454 27.64 -14.28 -1.97
CA TYR A 454 27.37 -14.22 -0.54
C TYR A 454 25.88 -14.01 -0.32
N LYS A 455 25.36 -14.63 0.74
CA LYS A 455 24.01 -14.37 1.22
C LYS A 455 24.03 -13.07 2.02
N VAL A 456 23.26 -12.08 1.58
CA VAL A 456 23.21 -10.75 2.19
C VAL A 456 21.81 -10.52 2.77
N ALA A 457 21.74 -10.03 4.00
CA ALA A 457 20.50 -9.54 4.61
C ALA A 457 20.39 -8.01 4.44
N THR A 458 19.20 -7.52 4.11
CA THR A 458 18.90 -6.09 3.99
C THR A 458 17.41 -5.87 4.31
N ASN A 459 16.90 -4.67 4.10
CA ASN A 459 15.47 -4.38 4.14
C ASN A 459 14.87 -4.28 2.72
N ASP A 460 13.56 -4.43 2.57
CA ASP A 460 12.85 -4.39 1.28
C ASP A 460 13.00 -3.07 0.53
N PHE A 461 13.01 -1.93 1.23
CA PHE A 461 13.30 -0.63 0.62
C PHE A 461 14.65 -0.62 -0.11
N LEU A 462 15.71 -1.10 0.54
CA LEU A 462 17.03 -1.23 -0.08
C LEU A 462 17.06 -2.33 -1.15
N ALA A 463 16.36 -3.45 -0.92
CA ALA A 463 16.30 -4.56 -1.85
C ALA A 463 15.74 -4.15 -3.23
N GLN A 464 14.82 -3.19 -3.24
CA GLN A 464 14.21 -2.61 -4.43
C GLN A 464 15.03 -1.47 -5.05
N GLY A 465 16.19 -1.12 -4.49
CA GLY A 465 17.07 -0.05 -4.97
C GLY A 465 16.82 1.32 -4.36
N GLY A 466 16.08 1.39 -3.24
CA GLY A 466 15.92 2.59 -2.43
C GLY A 466 17.26 3.24 -2.08
N ASP A 467 17.27 4.56 -1.87
CA ASP A 467 18.48 5.37 -1.67
C ASP A 467 19.55 5.22 -2.78
N GLY A 468 19.14 4.74 -3.97
CA GLY A 468 20.03 4.52 -5.11
C GLY A 468 20.88 3.25 -5.03
N PHE A 469 20.60 2.34 -4.08
CA PHE A 469 21.30 1.05 -3.96
C PHE A 469 20.85 0.02 -5.02
N THR A 470 20.92 0.40 -6.29
CA THR A 470 20.47 -0.41 -7.45
C THR A 470 21.15 -1.77 -7.58
N MET A 471 22.31 -1.98 -6.96
CA MET A 471 22.99 -3.26 -6.93
C MET A 471 22.22 -4.35 -6.17
N PHE A 472 21.34 -3.98 -5.24
CA PHE A 472 20.46 -4.97 -4.59
C PHE A 472 19.39 -5.51 -5.52
N SER A 473 18.77 -4.68 -6.36
CA SER A 473 17.74 -5.12 -7.31
C SER A 473 18.31 -5.94 -8.46
N GLN A 474 19.62 -5.84 -8.71
CA GLN A 474 20.38 -6.71 -9.63
C GLN A 474 20.84 -8.03 -8.99
N GLY A 475 20.61 -8.21 -7.69
CA GLY A 475 20.95 -9.41 -6.95
C GLY A 475 20.12 -10.62 -7.39
N LYS A 476 20.62 -11.82 -7.08
CA LYS A 476 19.92 -13.08 -7.38
C LYS A 476 19.21 -13.61 -6.15
N HIS A 477 18.25 -14.50 -6.35
CA HIS A 477 17.53 -15.20 -5.27
C HIS A 477 17.04 -14.25 -4.17
N LEU A 478 16.44 -13.12 -4.58
CA LEU A 478 15.82 -12.19 -3.64
C LEU A 478 14.61 -12.89 -3.00
N ILE A 479 14.65 -12.98 -1.67
CA ILE A 479 13.60 -13.58 -0.85
C ILE A 479 13.27 -12.58 0.25
N ASP A 480 12.09 -11.99 0.18
CA ASP A 480 11.51 -11.28 1.32
C ASP A 480 11.00 -12.28 2.36
N THR A 481 11.46 -12.15 3.60
CA THR A 481 11.06 -13.05 4.68
C THR A 481 9.66 -12.75 5.23
N GLN A 482 9.08 -11.61 4.83
CA GLN A 482 7.81 -11.08 5.32
C GLN A 482 7.81 -10.83 6.83
N LEU A 483 9.01 -10.74 7.42
CA LEU A 483 9.20 -10.39 8.82
C LEU A 483 9.51 -8.89 8.89
N PRO A 484 8.66 -8.09 9.55
CA PRO A 484 9.00 -6.70 9.82
C PRO A 484 10.36 -6.60 10.52
N LEU A 485 11.23 -5.70 10.07
CA LEU A 485 12.55 -5.49 10.67
C LEU A 485 12.42 -5.18 12.17
N ARG A 486 11.38 -4.42 12.56
CA ARG A 486 11.07 -4.14 13.96
C ARG A 486 10.84 -5.41 14.79
N ASP A 487 10.14 -6.40 14.24
CA ASP A 487 9.87 -7.68 14.92
C ASP A 487 11.15 -8.51 15.07
N CYS A 488 12.02 -8.49 14.05
CA CYS A 488 13.37 -9.05 14.17
C CYS A 488 14.14 -8.45 15.36
N LEU A 489 14.07 -7.13 15.56
CA LEU A 489 14.72 -6.45 16.68
C LEU A 489 14.03 -6.74 18.03
N ILE A 490 12.70 -6.76 18.08
CA ILE A 490 11.93 -7.16 19.27
C ILE A 490 12.37 -8.54 19.75
N GLU A 491 12.42 -9.52 18.85
CA GLU A 491 12.89 -10.87 19.15
C GLU A 491 14.33 -10.86 19.65
N ALA A 492 15.24 -10.10 19.01
CA ALA A 492 16.63 -10.00 19.41
C ALA A 492 16.81 -9.44 20.84
N VAL A 493 16.07 -8.38 21.19
CA VAL A 493 16.04 -7.83 22.56
C VAL A 493 15.49 -8.87 23.53
N MET A 494 14.34 -9.48 23.23
CA MET A 494 13.68 -10.43 24.11
C MET A 494 14.50 -11.70 24.34
N LYS A 495 15.28 -12.14 23.34
CA LYS A 495 16.18 -13.29 23.43
C LYS A 495 17.42 -12.98 24.25
N THR A 496 18.02 -11.82 24.03
CA THR A 496 19.30 -11.44 24.66
C THR A 496 19.10 -10.96 26.11
N LYS A 497 17.93 -10.37 26.41
CA LYS A 497 17.53 -9.74 27.69
C LYS A 497 18.38 -8.53 28.09
N VAL A 498 19.70 -8.61 28.00
CA VAL A 498 20.65 -7.54 28.32
C VAL A 498 21.63 -7.39 27.16
N ILE A 499 21.51 -6.29 26.42
CA ILE A 499 22.42 -5.94 25.33
C ILE A 499 23.64 -5.25 25.91
N ASN A 500 24.83 -5.71 25.54
CA ASN A 500 26.11 -5.13 25.91
C ASN A 500 26.93 -4.81 24.66
N ALA A 501 26.30 -4.11 23.70
CA ALA A 501 26.93 -3.74 22.45
C ALA A 501 27.70 -2.43 22.60
N THR A 502 28.94 -2.42 22.12
CA THR A 502 29.83 -1.26 22.06
C THR A 502 30.38 -1.14 20.65
N VAL A 503 30.96 0.02 20.29
CA VAL A 503 31.65 0.18 19.00
C VAL A 503 32.71 -0.92 18.84
N ASP A 504 32.67 -1.65 17.73
CA ASP A 504 33.73 -2.58 17.35
C ASP A 504 34.63 -2.01 16.24
N LYS A 505 35.66 -2.77 15.86
CA LYS A 505 36.66 -2.37 14.85
C LYS A 505 36.29 -2.80 13.43
N ARG A 506 35.00 -2.93 13.10
CA ARG A 506 34.56 -3.34 11.75
C ARG A 506 34.65 -2.23 10.70
N PHE A 507 34.79 -0.98 11.12
CA PHE A 507 34.96 0.17 10.21
C PHE A 507 36.16 1.00 10.66
N ILE A 508 37.11 1.23 9.75
CA ILE A 508 38.37 1.93 10.04
C ILE A 508 38.59 3.00 8.97
N GLU A 509 38.57 4.27 9.39
CA GLU A 509 39.04 5.37 8.54
C GLU A 509 40.58 5.42 8.61
N ILE A 510 41.24 5.25 7.47
CA ILE A 510 42.68 5.42 7.33
C ILE A 510 42.94 6.92 7.20
N MET A 511 43.72 7.49 8.13
CA MET A 511 44.29 8.82 7.92
C MET A 511 45.55 8.71 7.08
N PRO A 512 45.77 9.57 6.08
CA PRO A 512 47.04 9.59 5.36
C PRO A 512 48.17 9.83 6.35
N VAL A 513 49.19 8.97 6.31
CA VAL A 513 50.44 9.25 6.99
C VAL A 513 51.04 10.45 6.27
N ASN A 514 51.03 11.63 6.90
CA ASN A 514 51.87 12.74 6.45
C ASN A 514 53.31 12.24 6.49
N THR A 515 53.84 11.78 5.36
CA THR A 515 55.27 11.66 5.13
C THR A 515 55.82 13.08 5.18
N VAL A 516 56.17 13.53 6.38
CA VAL A 516 57.04 14.67 6.58
C VAL A 516 58.38 14.26 5.99
N HIS A 517 58.61 14.59 4.73
CA HIS A 517 59.97 14.67 4.21
C HIS A 517 60.65 15.78 5.02
N ARG A 518 61.36 15.38 6.08
CA ARG A 518 62.47 16.18 6.59
C ARG A 518 63.43 16.35 5.42
N ALA A 519 63.41 17.52 4.80
CA ALA A 519 64.56 17.99 4.04
C ALA A 519 65.73 18.02 5.03
N ALA A 520 66.67 17.09 4.86
CA ALA A 520 67.97 17.19 5.49
C ALA A 520 68.71 18.37 4.86
N ALA A 521 69.36 19.14 5.73
CA ALA A 521 70.11 20.36 5.44
C ALA A 521 71.27 20.16 4.46
#